data_AF-A0A0R2RMP4-F1
#
_entry.id   AF-A0A0R2RMP4-F1
#
_cell.length_a   1.000
_cell.length_b   1.000
_cell.length_c   1.000
_cell.angle_alpha   90.00
_cell.angle_beta   90.00
_cell.angle_gamma   90.00
#
_symmetry.space_group_name_H-M   'P 1'
#
loop_
_entity.id
_entity.type
_entity.pdbx_description
1 polymer ?
#
loop_
_entity_poly.entity_id
_entity_poly.type
_entity_poly.pdbx_seq_one_letter_code
_entity_poly.pdbx_strand_id
1 'polypeptide(L)'
;VHKLLTGRRDRFHTIRQQGGLNGFMLRTESDHDCFGAGHAGTALSAALGMASARDMRGGKEHVVCLAGDAAFTCGITFEALNNVSHHTKRLITILNDNKWSIDKNVGAIAGYLNKITTDSRFIHLHERAAHFIEKLGGTKALKVARRAEEHVKGMIFPSVIFEELGVTYYGPVDGHDISNLIKMFEFLKIQNFPVILHVVTTKGKGYEPAMAKQKKFHGLGPYDPETGETKALGQPTYSEVFADHLSKMADNDPRIVAITGAMPNGTGLDRFQPKHLDRYFDVGIAEEHAVLFAAGMATKGFKPFCAIYSTFLQRAYDQIIHDVCLQNLPVVFCMDRGGLSGDDGPTHHGLFDISYLRGVPNLIHMSPKDEDEFVDMLYTASLHAGPVAIRYPRGIGPNAAIKKTPLALPMGKAEVIRHGQKVVIWSYGQMLPMAMQLSDELKKEEGIEAAVINARFAKPIDTALLQLFGQSADVIVTFEDHVIKGGFGSAILEEVSNLGMTTPVVRIGWPDEFVDHGKPDDLRVRYGLSVKAAKEKLLPHLAKIKGTARKSQPVAA
;
A
#
# COMPACT_ATOMS: atom_id res chain seq x y z
N VAL A 1 16.00 11.79 10.79
CA VAL A 1 16.70 12.17 12.04
C VAL A 1 17.10 10.97 12.88
N HIS A 2 16.17 10.09 13.31
CA HIS A 2 16.47 8.87 14.07
C HIS A 2 17.71 8.10 13.58
N LYS A 3 17.75 7.73 12.28
CA LYS A 3 18.91 7.02 11.69
C LYS A 3 20.22 7.82 11.78
N LEU A 4 20.18 9.13 11.54
CA LEU A 4 21.36 10.01 11.64
C LEU A 4 21.97 10.01 13.04
N LEU A 5 21.13 9.99 14.09
CA LEU A 5 21.55 10.02 15.49
C LEU A 5 21.91 8.65 16.06
N THR A 6 21.74 7.57 15.29
CA THR A 6 21.95 6.18 15.73
C THR A 6 23.00 5.49 14.87
N GLY A 7 24.11 6.19 14.64
CA GLY A 7 25.31 5.63 14.00
C GLY A 7 25.25 5.48 12.47
N ARG A 8 24.21 5.99 11.79
CA ARG A 8 24.02 5.82 10.34
C ARG A 8 24.19 7.11 9.53
N ARG A 9 24.79 8.16 10.11
CA ARG A 9 25.03 9.44 9.43
C ARG A 9 25.85 9.30 8.15
N ASP A 10 26.97 8.60 8.21
CA ASP A 10 27.91 8.49 7.08
C ASP A 10 27.33 7.70 5.90
N ARG A 11 26.36 6.83 6.17
CA ARG A 11 25.66 6.01 5.16
C ARG A 11 24.34 6.64 4.71
N PHE A 12 23.91 7.76 5.28
CA PHE A 12 22.57 8.30 5.03
C PHE A 12 22.32 8.69 3.58
N HIS A 13 23.38 9.06 2.84
CA HIS A 13 23.31 9.34 1.41
C HIS A 13 22.90 8.13 0.54
N THR A 14 22.93 6.92 1.10
CA THR A 14 22.51 5.67 0.43
C THR A 14 21.04 5.31 0.71
N ILE A 15 20.30 6.11 1.47
CA ILE A 15 18.92 5.78 1.85
C ILE A 15 18.03 5.57 0.61
N ARG A 16 17.22 4.50 0.61
CA ARG A 16 16.35 4.05 -0.49
C ARG A 16 17.07 3.67 -1.78
N GLN A 17 18.40 3.56 -1.77
CA GLN A 17 19.19 3.03 -2.88
C GLN A 17 19.47 1.55 -2.65
N GLN A 18 19.65 0.79 -3.74
CA GLN A 18 19.95 -0.63 -3.65
C GLN A 18 21.20 -0.89 -2.78
N GLY A 19 21.06 -1.77 -1.78
CA GLY A 19 22.13 -2.08 -0.82
C GLY A 19 22.41 -1.00 0.23
N GLY A 20 21.64 0.09 0.22
CA GLY A 20 21.73 1.20 1.14
C GLY A 20 20.84 1.06 2.38
N LEU A 21 20.57 2.18 3.04
CA LEU A 21 19.66 2.23 4.19
C LEU A 21 18.20 2.17 3.74
N ASN A 22 17.37 1.45 4.47
CA ASN A 22 15.93 1.45 4.26
C ASN A 22 15.34 2.84 4.55
N GLY A 23 14.33 3.24 3.77
CA GLY A 23 13.58 4.49 4.00
C GLY A 23 12.83 4.50 5.33
N PHE A 24 12.52 3.33 5.88
CA PHE A 24 11.78 3.11 7.11
C PHE A 24 12.61 2.38 8.17
N MET A 25 12.08 2.25 9.39
CA MET A 25 12.72 1.44 10.43
C MET A 25 12.75 -0.03 10.02
N LEU A 26 13.93 -0.65 10.11
CA LEU A 26 14.13 -2.05 9.78
C LEU A 26 14.97 -2.71 10.87
N ARG A 27 14.39 -3.72 11.55
CA ARG A 27 15.02 -4.37 12.72
C ARG A 27 16.38 -4.98 12.41
N THR A 28 16.58 -5.49 11.20
CA THR A 28 17.85 -6.07 10.75
C THR A 28 18.89 -5.01 10.36
N GLU A 29 18.49 -3.74 10.23
CA GLU A 29 19.40 -2.64 9.88
C GLU A 29 20.08 -2.04 11.12
N SER A 30 19.41 -2.03 12.27
CA SER A 30 19.94 -1.45 13.51
C SER A 30 19.17 -1.92 14.74
N ASP A 31 19.88 -2.15 15.85
CA ASP A 31 19.28 -2.41 17.16
C ASP A 31 18.40 -1.24 17.67
N HIS A 32 18.60 -0.04 17.12
CA HIS A 32 17.77 1.14 17.41
C HIS A 32 16.43 1.16 16.66
N ASP A 33 16.24 0.31 15.65
CA ASP A 33 14.99 0.18 14.91
C ASP A 33 14.16 -0.93 15.56
N CYS A 34 13.57 -0.63 16.72
CA CYS A 34 12.95 -1.62 17.61
C CYS A 34 11.77 -2.39 16.99
N PHE A 35 11.06 -1.77 16.04
CA PHE A 35 9.98 -2.38 15.27
C PHE A 35 10.07 -1.99 13.80
N GLY A 36 9.70 -2.91 12.91
CA GLY A 36 9.61 -2.62 11.48
C GLY A 36 8.35 -1.81 11.17
N ALA A 37 8.46 -0.78 10.34
CA ALA A 37 7.32 0.07 9.99
C ALA A 37 7.27 0.38 8.49
N GLY A 38 6.05 0.61 7.99
CA GLY A 38 5.80 1.01 6.61
C GLY A 38 4.32 1.36 6.45
N HIS A 39 3.45 0.37 6.65
CA HIS A 39 2.01 0.60 6.81
C HIS A 39 1.72 1.38 8.10
N ALA A 40 0.80 2.33 8.02
CA ALA A 40 0.40 3.19 9.13
C ALA A 40 -0.53 2.50 10.14
N GLY A 41 -0.74 3.12 11.31
CA GLY A 41 -1.66 2.62 12.35
C GLY A 41 -1.16 1.43 13.18
N THR A 42 0.06 0.93 12.93
CA THR A 42 0.60 -0.26 13.63
C THR A 42 1.33 0.06 14.92
N ALA A 43 1.86 1.28 15.06
CA ALA A 43 2.82 1.64 16.10
C ALA A 43 2.30 1.43 17.53
N LEU A 44 1.05 1.83 17.80
CA LEU A 44 0.50 1.75 19.15
C LEU A 44 0.22 0.30 19.57
N SER A 45 -0.35 -0.50 18.67
CA SER A 45 -0.60 -1.92 18.93
C SER A 45 0.72 -2.68 19.15
N ALA A 46 1.74 -2.43 18.32
CA ALA A 46 3.07 -3.00 18.50
C ALA A 46 3.71 -2.59 19.84
N ALA A 47 3.63 -1.30 20.20
CA ALA A 47 4.14 -0.79 21.46
C ALA A 47 3.40 -1.37 22.68
N LEU A 48 2.08 -1.58 22.59
CA LEU A 48 1.31 -2.24 23.63
C LEU A 48 1.77 -3.69 23.84
N GLY A 49 2.03 -4.42 22.75
CA GLY A 49 2.62 -5.76 22.80
C GLY A 49 4.01 -5.77 23.46
N MET A 50 4.88 -4.82 23.10
CA MET A 50 6.19 -4.67 23.72
C MET A 50 6.12 -4.32 25.22
N ALA A 51 5.19 -3.44 25.61
CA ALA A 51 4.99 -3.05 27.00
C ALA A 51 4.44 -4.21 27.85
N SER A 52 3.51 -4.98 27.28
CA SER A 52 2.97 -6.19 27.92
C SER A 52 4.07 -7.24 28.11
N ALA A 53 4.89 -7.48 27.08
CA ALA A 53 6.03 -8.41 27.16
C ALA A 53 7.07 -7.97 28.19
N ARG A 54 7.36 -6.66 28.29
CA ARG A 54 8.20 -6.09 29.36
C ARG A 54 7.65 -6.45 30.73
N ASP A 55 6.35 -6.21 30.95
CA ASP A 55 5.73 -6.42 32.26
C ASP A 55 5.79 -7.90 32.67
N MET A 56 5.53 -8.81 31.72
CA MET A 56 5.63 -10.26 31.91
C MET A 56 7.05 -10.72 32.28
N ARG A 57 8.10 -10.10 31.72
CA ARG A 57 9.50 -10.42 32.03
C ARG A 57 10.07 -9.68 33.25
N GLY A 58 9.29 -8.82 33.91
CA GLY A 58 9.76 -7.97 34.99
C GLY A 58 10.76 -6.88 34.53
N GLY A 59 10.70 -6.48 33.25
CA GLY A 59 11.57 -5.48 32.66
C GLY A 59 11.30 -4.06 33.18
N LYS A 60 12.29 -3.17 33.02
CA LYS A 60 12.23 -1.78 33.51
C LYS A 60 12.39 -0.74 32.43
N GLU A 61 12.64 -1.17 31.20
CA GLU A 61 12.76 -0.32 30.02
C GLU A 61 11.47 0.48 29.76
N HIS A 62 11.64 1.65 29.16
CA HIS A 62 10.54 2.47 28.69
C HIS A 62 10.14 2.03 27.28
N VAL A 63 8.84 1.84 27.06
CA VAL A 63 8.29 1.65 25.73
C VAL A 63 7.64 2.96 25.31
N VAL A 64 8.13 3.53 24.22
CA VAL A 64 7.69 4.83 23.69
C VAL A 64 7.17 4.61 22.27
N CYS A 65 5.88 4.87 22.07
CA CYS A 65 5.23 4.88 20.76
C CYS A 65 5.25 6.30 20.20
N LEU A 66 5.79 6.50 19.00
CA LEU A 66 5.65 7.76 18.27
C LEU A 66 4.69 7.53 17.09
N ALA A 67 3.53 8.20 17.12
CA ALA A 67 2.50 8.09 16.11
C ALA A 67 2.07 9.48 15.62
N GLY A 68 1.93 9.63 14.31
CA GLY A 68 1.34 10.85 13.74
C GLY A 68 -0.17 10.91 14.01
N ASP A 69 -0.74 12.10 13.97
CA ASP A 69 -2.19 12.34 14.05
C ASP A 69 -3.01 11.50 13.06
N ALA A 70 -2.52 11.33 11.84
CA ALA A 70 -3.19 10.48 10.84
C ALA A 70 -3.31 9.00 11.28
N ALA A 71 -2.39 8.49 12.10
CA ALA A 71 -2.46 7.12 12.61
C ALA A 71 -3.62 6.92 13.59
N PHE A 72 -4.10 7.99 14.24
CA PHE A 72 -5.29 7.98 15.09
C PHE A 72 -6.59 8.04 14.29
N THR A 73 -6.54 7.87 12.96
CA THR A 73 -7.71 7.58 12.13
C THR A 73 -7.82 6.09 11.78
N CYS A 74 -6.78 5.30 12.06
CA CYS A 74 -6.74 3.86 11.75
C CYS A 74 -7.49 3.04 12.81
N GLY A 75 -8.23 2.01 12.38
CA GLY A 75 -8.96 1.09 13.26
C GLY A 75 -8.06 0.40 14.29
N ILE A 76 -6.94 -0.18 13.85
CA ILE A 76 -5.95 -0.87 14.72
C ILE A 76 -5.42 0.05 15.84
N THR A 77 -5.26 1.35 15.58
CA THR A 77 -4.84 2.30 16.62
C THR A 77 -5.91 2.46 17.69
N PHE A 78 -7.19 2.55 17.31
CA PHE A 78 -8.30 2.62 18.27
C PHE A 78 -8.49 1.34 19.05
N GLU A 79 -8.38 0.19 18.39
CA GLU A 79 -8.38 -1.11 19.05
C GLU A 79 -7.28 -1.18 20.11
N ALA A 80 -6.06 -0.73 19.77
CA ALA A 80 -4.97 -0.67 20.73
C ALA A 80 -5.27 0.30 21.88
N LEU A 81 -5.71 1.54 21.58
CA LEU A 81 -6.09 2.54 22.60
C LEU A 81 -7.10 1.99 23.61
N ASN A 82 -8.15 1.33 23.12
CA ASN A 82 -9.20 0.73 23.93
C ASN A 82 -8.69 -0.36 24.89
N ASN A 83 -7.51 -0.92 24.60
CA ASN A 83 -6.91 -2.02 25.34
C ASN A 83 -5.73 -1.61 26.24
N VAL A 84 -5.16 -0.40 26.06
CA VAL A 84 -3.92 0.03 26.73
C VAL A 84 -3.99 -0.12 28.26
N SER A 85 -5.04 0.41 28.88
CA SER A 85 -5.19 0.46 30.35
C SER A 85 -5.37 -0.92 31.00
N HIS A 86 -5.83 -1.91 30.23
CA HIS A 86 -6.04 -3.27 30.69
C HIS A 86 -4.79 -4.15 30.61
N HIS A 87 -3.86 -3.87 29.68
CA HIS A 87 -2.73 -4.75 29.41
C HIS A 87 -1.38 -4.27 29.93
N THR A 88 -1.23 -2.98 30.24
CA THR A 88 0.00 -2.48 30.85
C THR A 88 -0.25 -1.32 31.78
N LYS A 89 0.57 -1.25 32.84
CA LYS A 89 0.62 -0.07 33.71
C LYS A 89 1.56 1.00 33.19
N ARG A 90 2.35 0.78 32.13
CA ARG A 90 3.33 1.78 31.70
C ARG A 90 3.57 1.77 30.20
N LEU A 91 3.09 2.82 29.53
CA LEU A 91 3.31 3.05 28.11
C LEU A 91 3.31 4.55 27.87
N ILE A 92 4.29 5.04 27.10
CA ILE A 92 4.34 6.44 26.70
C ILE A 92 3.98 6.52 25.21
N THR A 93 2.89 7.19 24.89
CA THR A 93 2.47 7.44 23.51
C THR A 93 2.68 8.91 23.18
N ILE A 94 3.37 9.19 22.09
CA ILE A 94 3.59 10.53 21.58
C ILE A 94 2.73 10.69 20.34
N LEU A 95 1.72 11.55 20.43
CA LEU A 95 0.91 12.01 19.32
C LEU A 95 1.61 13.20 18.69
N ASN A 96 2.19 13.01 17.51
CA ASN A 96 2.77 14.07 16.71
C ASN A 96 1.70 14.66 15.77
N ASP A 97 1.01 15.70 16.23
CA ASP A 97 0.00 16.42 15.46
C ASP A 97 0.65 17.50 14.60
N ASN A 98 0.62 17.30 13.29
CA ASN A 98 0.99 18.32 12.32
C ASN A 98 -0.17 18.71 11.40
N LYS A 99 -1.38 18.17 11.62
CA LYS A 99 -2.61 18.36 10.83
C LYS A 99 -2.63 17.70 9.44
N TRP A 100 -1.66 16.85 9.10
CA TRP A 100 -1.52 16.24 7.77
C TRP A 100 -1.28 14.73 7.78
N SER A 101 -1.87 14.05 6.80
CA SER A 101 -1.50 12.74 6.27
C SER A 101 -0.63 12.96 5.00
N ILE A 102 -0.98 12.33 3.87
CA ILE A 102 -0.57 12.70 2.51
C ILE A 102 -1.28 14.02 2.13
N ASP A 103 -2.59 14.11 2.38
CA ASP A 103 -3.40 15.33 2.32
C ASP A 103 -3.85 15.79 3.73
N LYS A 104 -4.67 16.83 3.85
CA LYS A 104 -5.25 17.26 5.13
C LYS A 104 -6.01 16.10 5.77
N ASN A 105 -5.81 15.91 7.07
CA ASN A 105 -6.51 14.84 7.79
C ASN A 105 -8.03 15.06 7.75
N VAL A 106 -8.75 13.97 7.50
CA VAL A 106 -10.21 13.94 7.42
C VAL A 106 -10.81 13.17 8.59
N GLY A 107 -12.11 13.35 8.82
CA GLY A 107 -12.86 12.67 9.88
C GLY A 107 -12.97 13.46 11.18
N ALA A 108 -13.89 13.01 12.05
CA ALA A 108 -14.24 13.69 13.28
C ALA A 108 -13.07 13.78 14.27
N ILE A 109 -12.21 12.76 14.32
CA ILE A 109 -11.04 12.71 15.21
C ILE A 109 -10.01 13.77 14.80
N ALA A 110 -9.74 13.93 13.51
CA ALA A 110 -8.87 15.00 13.03
C ALA A 110 -9.42 16.40 13.38
N GLY A 111 -10.73 16.61 13.20
CA GLY A 111 -11.41 17.84 13.60
C GLY A 111 -11.37 18.07 15.12
N TYR A 112 -11.46 17.02 15.91
CA TYR A 112 -11.37 17.04 17.37
C TYR A 112 -9.95 17.41 17.85
N LEU A 113 -8.91 16.80 17.30
CA LEU A 113 -7.51 17.16 17.58
C LEU A 113 -7.23 18.63 17.21
N ASN A 114 -7.74 19.09 16.06
CA ASN A 114 -7.62 20.49 15.67
C ASN A 114 -8.35 21.44 16.65
N LYS A 115 -9.51 21.05 17.19
CA LYS A 115 -10.19 21.84 18.24
C LYS A 115 -9.36 21.91 19.51
N ILE A 116 -8.75 20.81 19.95
CA ILE A 116 -7.87 20.79 21.13
C ILE A 116 -6.71 21.78 20.97
N THR A 117 -6.17 21.92 19.75
CA THR A 117 -5.03 22.82 19.49
C THR A 117 -5.40 24.27 19.21
N THR A 118 -6.67 24.59 18.95
CA THR A 118 -7.08 25.95 18.50
C THR A 118 -8.09 26.65 19.39
N ASP A 119 -8.82 25.92 20.23
CA ASP A 119 -9.90 26.45 21.05
C ASP A 119 -9.42 26.85 22.45
N SER A 120 -9.75 28.09 22.85
CA SER A 120 -9.37 28.66 24.15
C SER A 120 -9.98 27.91 25.35
N ARG A 121 -11.05 27.14 25.15
CA ARG A 121 -11.65 26.30 26.21
C ARG A 121 -10.74 25.14 26.65
N PHE A 122 -9.72 24.81 25.87
CA PHE A 122 -8.71 23.81 26.19
C PHE A 122 -7.38 24.41 26.70
N ILE A 123 -7.35 25.71 27.02
CA ILE A 123 -6.18 26.38 27.62
C ILE A 123 -5.72 25.67 28.90
N HIS A 124 -6.66 25.14 29.70
CA HIS A 124 -6.35 24.46 30.97
C HIS A 124 -5.55 23.16 30.78
N LEU A 125 -5.62 22.53 29.60
CA LEU A 125 -4.78 21.37 29.26
C LEU A 125 -3.32 21.78 29.04
N HIS A 126 -3.08 22.99 28.51
CA HIS A 126 -1.75 23.59 28.46
C HIS A 126 -1.25 23.92 29.87
N GLU A 127 -2.13 24.45 30.74
CA GLU A 127 -1.79 24.75 32.14
C GLU A 127 -1.42 23.49 32.91
N ARG A 128 -2.10 22.35 32.70
CA ARG A 128 -1.67 21.05 33.25
C ARG A 128 -0.23 20.78 32.86
N ALA A 129 0.09 20.77 31.57
CA ALA A 129 1.46 20.55 31.07
C ALA A 129 2.49 21.55 31.67
N ALA A 130 2.12 22.84 31.78
CA ALA A 130 2.96 23.91 32.33
C ALA A 130 3.24 23.76 33.83
N HIS A 131 2.20 23.50 34.63
CA HIS A 131 2.29 23.35 36.08
C HIS A 131 3.13 22.13 36.48
N PHE A 132 3.20 21.11 35.62
CA PHE A 132 4.11 19.97 35.79
C PHE A 132 5.58 20.33 35.59
N ILE A 133 5.90 21.22 34.64
CA ILE A 133 7.27 21.71 34.39
C ILE A 133 7.78 22.54 35.57
N GLU A 134 6.93 23.40 36.14
CA GLU A 134 7.25 24.19 37.33
C GLU A 134 7.60 23.30 38.54
N LYS A 135 6.92 22.16 38.67
CA LYS A 135 7.09 21.21 39.77
C LYS A 135 8.40 20.42 39.70
N LEU A 136 9.00 20.27 38.53
CA LEU A 136 10.36 19.74 38.35
C LEU A 136 11.45 20.77 38.70
N GLY A 137 11.13 22.07 38.65
CA GLY A 137 12.05 23.17 38.95
C GLY A 137 12.16 23.56 40.43
N GLY A 138 11.34 22.99 41.32
CA GLY A 138 11.28 23.35 42.75
C GLY A 138 11.48 22.17 43.70
N THR A 139 12.52 22.21 44.54
CA THR A 139 12.97 21.11 45.42
C THR A 139 12.05 20.75 46.61
N LYS A 140 10.76 21.13 46.64
CA LYS A 140 9.87 20.83 47.78
C LYS A 140 8.42 20.43 47.46
N ALA A 141 8.07 20.05 46.22
CA ALA A 141 6.66 19.86 45.84
C ALA A 141 6.22 18.41 45.55
N LEU A 142 6.92 17.36 46.02
CA LEU A 142 6.58 15.99 45.63
C LEU A 142 5.47 15.31 46.48
N LYS A 143 5.16 15.79 47.69
CA LYS A 143 4.17 15.16 48.59
C LYS A 143 2.75 15.75 48.55
N VAL A 144 2.54 16.92 47.93
CA VAL A 144 1.24 17.62 47.96
C VAL A 144 0.36 17.30 46.73
N ALA A 145 0.94 16.91 45.60
CA ALA A 145 0.17 16.74 44.37
C ALA A 145 -0.73 15.49 44.32
N ARG A 146 -0.37 14.40 45.01
CA ARG A 146 -1.19 13.17 45.03
C ARG A 146 -2.54 13.34 45.72
N ARG A 147 -2.74 14.41 46.52
CA ARG A 147 -4.03 14.72 47.17
C ARG A 147 -4.80 15.85 46.47
N ALA A 148 -4.14 16.67 45.66
CA ALA A 148 -4.77 17.78 44.97
C ALA A 148 -5.54 17.34 43.72
N GLU A 149 -5.11 16.26 43.04
CA GLU A 149 -5.81 15.70 41.88
C GLU A 149 -7.22 15.18 42.21
N GLU A 150 -7.46 14.73 43.43
CA GLU A 150 -8.77 14.18 43.83
C GLU A 150 -9.82 15.26 44.15
N HIS A 151 -9.42 16.53 44.34
CA HIS A 151 -10.30 17.60 44.84
C HIS A 151 -10.66 18.69 43.83
N VAL A 152 -10.28 18.56 42.55
CA VAL A 152 -10.82 19.42 41.46
C VAL A 152 -12.04 18.76 40.83
N LYS A 153 -12.97 18.24 41.64
CA LYS A 153 -14.25 17.65 41.21
C LYS A 153 -15.41 18.66 41.17
N GLY A 154 -15.11 19.96 41.06
CA GLY A 154 -16.10 21.03 41.04
C GLY A 154 -16.23 21.81 39.72
N MET A 155 -15.40 21.54 38.72
CA MET A 155 -15.46 22.21 37.41
C MET A 155 -15.67 21.17 36.32
N ILE A 156 -16.77 21.30 35.58
CA ILE A 156 -17.10 20.47 34.42
C ILE A 156 -16.18 20.92 33.27
N PHE A 157 -14.94 20.45 33.27
CA PHE A 157 -14.05 20.60 32.12
C PHE A 157 -14.28 19.46 31.13
N PRO A 158 -14.21 19.70 29.82
CA PRO A 158 -14.34 18.62 28.85
C PRO A 158 -13.18 17.63 29.03
N SER A 159 -13.47 16.40 29.46
CA SER A 159 -12.49 15.32 29.41
C SER A 159 -12.14 15.05 27.95
N VAL A 160 -10.88 14.71 27.70
CA VAL A 160 -10.47 14.29 26.36
C VAL A 160 -10.75 12.82 26.15
N ILE A 161 -11.08 12.41 24.92
CA ILE A 161 -11.46 11.02 24.61
C ILE A 161 -10.43 9.99 25.12
N PHE A 162 -9.16 10.37 25.17
CA PHE A 162 -8.08 9.51 25.66
C PHE A 162 -8.19 9.20 27.15
N GLU A 163 -8.63 10.16 27.98
CA GLU A 163 -8.81 9.95 29.42
C GLU A 163 -9.96 8.99 29.69
N GLU A 164 -11.06 9.10 28.92
CA GLU A 164 -12.18 8.16 28.98
C GLU A 164 -11.79 6.74 28.54
N LEU A 165 -10.77 6.60 27.69
CA LEU A 165 -10.15 5.32 27.31
C LEU A 165 -9.10 4.82 28.34
N GLY A 166 -8.97 5.51 29.48
CA GLY A 166 -8.06 5.12 30.55
C GLY A 166 -6.59 5.47 30.30
N VAL A 167 -6.31 6.43 29.41
CA VAL A 167 -4.96 6.93 29.11
C VAL A 167 -4.84 8.38 29.57
N THR A 168 -3.88 8.67 30.45
CA THR A 168 -3.68 10.04 30.93
C THR A 168 -3.13 10.93 29.82
N TYR A 169 -3.77 12.07 29.59
CA TYR A 169 -3.42 12.98 28.50
C TYR A 169 -2.62 14.20 29.00
N TYR A 170 -1.55 14.52 28.27
CA TYR A 170 -0.71 15.71 28.45
C TYR A 170 -0.60 16.48 27.13
N GLY A 171 -0.77 17.81 27.17
CA GLY A 171 -0.59 18.70 26.02
C GLY A 171 -1.87 19.45 25.61
N PRO A 172 -1.94 20.04 24.41
CA PRO A 172 -0.86 20.06 23.43
C PRO A 172 0.34 20.88 23.90
N VAL A 173 1.55 20.50 23.47
CA VAL A 173 2.79 21.26 23.70
C VAL A 173 3.51 21.55 22.38
N ASP A 174 4.31 22.61 22.36
CA ASP A 174 5.14 22.94 21.19
C ASP A 174 6.22 21.88 20.97
N GLY A 175 6.13 21.18 19.83
CA GLY A 175 7.08 20.15 19.43
C GLY A 175 8.42 20.69 18.93
N HIS A 176 8.58 21.99 18.80
CA HIS A 176 9.84 22.64 18.41
C HIS A 176 10.62 23.19 19.61
N ASP A 177 10.05 23.19 20.82
CA ASP A 177 10.76 23.52 22.06
C ASP A 177 11.43 22.26 22.65
N ILE A 178 12.65 21.98 22.16
CA ILE A 178 13.45 20.82 22.60
C ILE A 178 13.69 20.84 24.11
N SER A 179 13.94 22.01 24.69
CA SER A 179 14.25 22.13 26.13
C SER A 179 13.05 21.72 26.98
N ASN A 180 11.85 22.13 26.56
CA ASN A 180 10.62 21.73 27.21
C ASN A 180 10.32 20.24 27.02
N LEU A 181 10.45 19.73 25.79
CA LEU A 181 10.23 18.31 25.49
C LEU A 181 11.13 17.39 26.33
N ILE A 182 12.40 17.75 26.53
CA ILE A 182 13.32 16.97 27.39
C ILE A 182 12.79 16.88 28.83
N LYS A 183 12.37 18.02 29.41
CA LYS A 183 11.80 18.04 30.78
C LYS A 183 10.54 17.18 30.87
N MET A 184 9.68 17.27 29.85
CA MET A 184 8.46 16.47 29.76
C MET A 184 8.79 14.97 29.69
N PHE A 185 9.74 14.57 28.85
CA PHE A 185 10.12 13.16 28.74
C PHE A 185 10.72 12.61 30.05
N GLU A 186 11.55 13.37 30.77
CA GLU A 186 12.05 12.97 32.08
C GLU A 186 10.91 12.77 33.10
N PHE A 187 9.88 13.61 33.05
CA PHE A 187 8.67 13.42 33.85
C PHE A 187 7.86 12.19 33.43
N LEU A 188 7.66 11.96 32.14
CA LEU A 188 6.83 10.84 31.66
C LEU A 188 7.48 9.47 31.96
N LYS A 189 8.81 9.40 31.98
CA LYS A 189 9.56 8.17 32.33
C LYS A 189 9.24 7.65 33.72
N ILE A 190 8.95 8.52 34.69
CA ILE A 190 8.69 8.11 36.09
C ILE A 190 7.23 7.70 36.35
N GLN A 191 6.34 7.83 35.35
CA GLN A 191 4.94 7.46 35.51
C GLN A 191 4.75 5.93 35.52
N ASN A 192 3.78 5.49 36.32
CA ASN A 192 3.37 4.09 36.45
C ASN A 192 1.90 3.88 36.01
N PHE A 193 1.48 4.68 35.04
CA PHE A 193 0.23 4.55 34.30
C PHE A 193 0.51 4.86 32.81
N PRO A 194 -0.33 4.42 31.87
CA PRO A 194 -0.22 4.78 30.47
C PRO A 194 -0.48 6.28 30.23
N VAL A 195 0.31 6.88 29.35
CA VAL A 195 0.24 8.31 29.04
C VAL A 195 0.22 8.55 27.54
N ILE A 196 -0.46 9.63 27.14
CA ILE A 196 -0.34 10.22 25.81
C ILE A 196 0.14 11.67 25.93
N LEU A 197 1.22 12.00 25.24
CA LEU A 197 1.71 13.37 25.08
C LEU A 197 1.35 13.86 23.68
N HIS A 198 0.50 14.88 23.61
CA HIS A 198 0.14 15.56 22.38
C HIS A 198 1.15 16.66 22.09
N VAL A 199 1.90 16.48 21.00
CA VAL A 199 2.96 17.36 20.53
C VAL A 199 2.55 17.96 19.20
N VAL A 200 2.52 19.29 19.13
CA VAL A 200 2.16 20.02 17.90
C VAL A 200 3.43 20.37 17.13
N THR A 201 3.50 19.97 15.86
CA THR A 201 4.64 20.26 14.98
C THR A 201 4.21 20.91 13.67
N THR A 202 5.18 21.28 12.84
CA THR A 202 4.95 21.88 11.53
C THR A 202 5.56 20.98 10.47
N LYS A 203 4.75 20.41 9.58
CA LYS A 203 5.23 19.56 8.49
C LYS A 203 6.14 20.37 7.55
N GLY A 204 7.33 19.85 7.28
CA GLY A 204 8.35 20.52 6.46
C GLY A 204 9.17 21.59 7.18
N LYS A 205 9.04 21.76 8.51
CA LYS A 205 9.75 22.78 9.29
C LYS A 205 11.24 22.85 8.93
N GLY A 206 11.71 24.06 8.62
CA GLY A 206 13.11 24.33 8.30
C GLY A 206 13.46 24.21 6.81
N TYR A 207 12.48 23.88 5.95
CA TYR A 207 12.66 23.85 4.50
C TYR A 207 11.48 24.50 3.78
N GLU A 208 11.67 25.73 3.32
CA GLU A 208 10.61 26.60 2.79
C GLU A 208 9.81 25.96 1.64
N PRO A 209 10.44 25.30 0.63
CA PRO A 209 9.68 24.61 -0.42
C PRO A 209 8.75 23.52 0.11
N ALA A 210 9.16 22.78 1.14
CA ALA A 210 8.31 21.76 1.76
C ALA A 210 7.18 22.35 2.63
N MET A 211 7.41 23.51 3.23
CA MET A 211 6.37 24.24 3.96
C MET A 211 5.33 24.85 3.00
N ALA A 212 5.77 25.38 1.87
CA ALA A 212 4.90 25.96 0.84
C ALA A 212 4.15 24.90 0.02
N LYS A 213 4.76 23.73 -0.23
CA LYS A 213 4.21 22.66 -1.09
C LYS A 213 4.01 21.34 -0.33
N GLN A 214 3.42 21.38 0.86
CA GLN A 214 3.29 20.22 1.77
C GLN A 214 2.70 18.96 1.12
N LYS A 215 1.74 19.09 0.20
CA LYS A 215 1.15 17.98 -0.56
C LYS A 215 2.16 17.26 -1.48
N LYS A 216 3.05 18.03 -2.11
CA LYS A 216 4.04 17.54 -3.09
C LYS A 216 5.12 16.71 -2.40
N PHE A 217 5.53 17.12 -1.20
CA PHE A 217 6.70 16.57 -0.49
C PHE A 217 6.49 15.24 0.25
N HIS A 218 5.29 14.67 0.27
CA HIS A 218 5.02 13.43 1.02
C HIS A 218 5.52 12.16 0.29
N GLY A 219 5.73 12.21 -1.02
CA GLY A 219 6.21 11.07 -1.82
C GLY A 219 7.07 11.51 -3.01
N LEU A 220 7.77 12.63 -2.85
CA LEU A 220 8.56 13.24 -3.91
C LEU A 220 9.76 12.33 -4.25
N GLY A 221 9.88 11.96 -5.52
CA GLY A 221 11.13 11.40 -6.05
C GLY A 221 12.24 12.47 -6.07
N PRO A 222 13.40 12.20 -6.71
CA PRO A 222 14.47 13.18 -6.81
C PRO A 222 13.98 14.56 -7.25
N TYR A 223 14.36 15.58 -6.50
CA TYR A 223 13.90 16.96 -6.68
C TYR A 223 15.06 17.94 -6.54
N ASP A 224 14.87 19.13 -7.08
CA ASP A 224 15.80 20.24 -6.93
C ASP A 224 15.75 20.78 -5.48
N PRO A 225 16.85 20.75 -4.71
CA PRO A 225 16.86 21.15 -3.31
C PRO A 225 16.55 22.62 -3.06
N GLU A 226 16.70 23.52 -4.04
CA GLU A 226 16.42 24.95 -3.87
C GLU A 226 14.93 25.25 -4.14
N THR A 227 14.38 24.65 -5.19
CA THR A 227 13.04 24.98 -5.72
C THR A 227 11.94 24.00 -5.28
N GLY A 228 12.33 22.79 -4.89
CA GLY A 228 11.40 21.68 -4.61
C GLY A 228 10.72 21.11 -5.84
N GLU A 229 11.25 21.39 -7.04
CA GLU A 229 10.68 20.93 -8.29
C GLU A 229 11.19 19.54 -8.69
N THR A 230 10.30 18.75 -9.28
CA THR A 230 10.61 17.43 -9.83
C THR A 230 10.60 17.52 -11.34
N LYS A 231 11.47 16.74 -11.99
CA LYS A 231 11.46 16.64 -13.45
C LYS A 231 10.13 16.06 -13.93
N ALA A 232 9.48 16.73 -14.89
CA ALA A 232 8.27 16.21 -15.52
C ALA A 232 8.57 14.90 -16.25
N LEU A 233 7.67 13.93 -16.13
CA LEU A 233 7.82 12.61 -16.77
C LEU A 233 7.54 12.66 -18.29
N GLY A 234 6.92 13.73 -18.79
CA GLY A 234 6.63 13.92 -20.22
C GLY A 234 5.48 13.06 -20.76
N GLN A 235 4.89 12.20 -19.92
CA GLN A 235 3.79 11.29 -20.25
C GLN A 235 2.88 11.15 -19.01
N PRO A 236 1.58 10.88 -19.19
CA PRO A 236 0.67 10.67 -18.08
C PRO A 236 0.99 9.36 -17.35
N THR A 237 0.89 9.39 -16.03
CA THR A 237 0.95 8.21 -15.16
C THR A 237 -0.35 7.41 -15.21
N TYR A 238 -0.33 6.14 -14.82
CA TYR A 238 -1.55 5.33 -14.69
C TYR A 238 -2.56 5.97 -13.73
N SER A 239 -2.12 6.59 -12.63
CA SER A 239 -3.00 7.32 -11.70
C SER A 239 -3.70 8.51 -12.37
N GLU A 240 -2.99 9.24 -13.24
CA GLU A 240 -3.55 10.33 -14.03
C GLU A 240 -4.55 9.82 -15.07
N VAL A 241 -4.22 8.74 -15.79
CA VAL A 241 -5.12 8.09 -16.75
C VAL A 241 -6.39 7.61 -16.07
N PHE A 242 -6.26 6.96 -14.91
CA PHE A 242 -7.37 6.49 -14.09
C PHE A 242 -8.33 7.64 -13.75
N ALA A 243 -7.81 8.69 -13.10
CA ALA A 243 -8.65 9.77 -12.59
C ALA A 243 -9.34 10.57 -13.70
N ASP A 244 -8.64 10.84 -14.80
CA ASP A 244 -9.22 11.55 -15.94
C ASP A 244 -10.37 10.76 -16.58
N HIS A 245 -10.23 9.44 -16.71
CA HIS A 245 -11.27 8.61 -17.32
C HIS A 245 -12.41 8.30 -16.37
N LEU A 246 -12.14 8.07 -15.08
CA LEU A 246 -13.17 7.97 -14.07
C LEU A 246 -14.02 9.24 -14.02
N SER A 247 -13.38 10.42 -14.09
CA SER A 247 -14.09 11.70 -14.15
C SER A 247 -15.01 11.80 -15.37
N LYS A 248 -14.53 11.42 -16.57
CA LYS A 248 -15.36 11.41 -17.79
C LYS A 248 -16.52 10.42 -17.70
N MET A 249 -16.32 9.28 -17.06
CA MET A 249 -17.38 8.30 -16.84
C MET A 249 -18.42 8.84 -15.86
N ALA A 250 -18.01 9.50 -14.79
CA ALA A 250 -18.89 10.14 -13.82
C ALA A 250 -19.67 11.35 -14.38
N ASP A 251 -19.18 12.00 -15.44
CA ASP A 251 -19.94 13.00 -16.19
C ASP A 251 -21.21 12.40 -16.83
N ASN A 252 -21.18 11.10 -17.14
CA ASN A 252 -22.25 10.40 -17.86
C ASN A 252 -23.05 9.39 -17.02
N ASP A 253 -22.54 8.96 -15.86
CA ASP A 253 -23.26 8.07 -14.93
C ASP A 253 -23.24 8.66 -13.51
N PRO A 254 -24.37 9.21 -13.01
CA PRO A 254 -24.42 9.86 -11.70
C PRO A 254 -24.24 8.88 -10.52
N ARG A 255 -24.27 7.57 -10.78
CA ARG A 255 -24.05 6.52 -9.78
C ARG A 255 -22.56 6.29 -9.49
N ILE A 256 -21.66 6.75 -10.35
CA ILE A 256 -20.22 6.56 -10.17
C ILE A 256 -19.72 7.48 -9.06
N VAL A 257 -19.05 6.89 -8.08
CA VAL A 257 -18.42 7.61 -6.97
C VAL A 257 -16.98 7.15 -6.79
N ALA A 258 -16.12 8.06 -6.34
CA ALA A 258 -14.72 7.79 -6.06
C ALA A 258 -14.49 7.74 -4.55
N ILE A 259 -13.81 6.69 -4.07
CA ILE A 259 -13.46 6.50 -2.66
C ILE A 259 -11.94 6.33 -2.56
N THR A 260 -11.30 6.97 -1.58
CA THR A 260 -9.87 6.79 -1.28
C THR A 260 -9.61 6.69 0.22
N GLY A 261 -8.53 6.00 0.59
CA GLY A 261 -8.01 5.99 1.95
C GLY A 261 -6.84 6.97 2.12
N ALA A 262 -7.11 8.27 2.26
CA ALA A 262 -6.12 9.33 2.44
C ALA A 262 -5.04 9.45 1.35
N MET A 263 -5.27 8.96 0.13
CA MET A 263 -4.27 8.96 -0.95
C MET A 263 -4.68 9.73 -2.23
N PRO A 264 -5.37 10.90 -2.18
CA PRO A 264 -5.89 11.55 -3.38
C PRO A 264 -4.81 11.82 -4.44
N ASN A 265 -3.67 12.39 -4.06
CA ASN A 265 -2.56 12.65 -5.01
C ASN A 265 -1.91 11.34 -5.48
N GLY A 266 -1.86 10.34 -4.60
CA GLY A 266 -1.25 9.05 -4.89
C GLY A 266 -2.01 8.29 -5.97
N THR A 267 -3.34 8.29 -5.87
CA THR A 267 -4.24 7.60 -6.80
C THR A 267 -4.78 8.53 -7.89
N GLY A 268 -4.36 9.80 -7.94
CA GLY A 268 -4.80 10.80 -8.93
C GLY A 268 -6.20 11.39 -8.71
N LEU A 269 -6.89 11.03 -7.62
CA LEU A 269 -8.26 11.49 -7.36
C LEU A 269 -8.37 12.97 -6.98
N ASP A 270 -7.24 13.64 -6.73
CA ASP A 270 -7.16 15.11 -6.68
C ASP A 270 -7.62 15.77 -8.00
N ARG A 271 -7.62 15.03 -9.12
CA ARG A 271 -8.13 15.46 -10.43
C ARG A 271 -9.63 15.19 -10.61
N PHE A 272 -10.19 14.26 -9.84
CA PHE A 272 -11.62 13.93 -9.83
C PHE A 272 -12.41 14.88 -8.92
N GLN A 273 -11.90 15.12 -7.71
CA GLN A 273 -12.55 15.89 -6.66
C GLN A 273 -13.07 17.28 -7.12
N PRO A 274 -12.32 18.11 -7.88
CA PRO A 274 -12.78 19.44 -8.27
C PRO A 274 -14.00 19.44 -9.21
N LYS A 275 -14.23 18.34 -9.93
CA LYS A 275 -15.33 18.20 -10.89
C LYS A 275 -16.56 17.52 -10.27
N HIS A 276 -16.34 16.64 -9.29
CA HIS A 276 -17.33 15.72 -8.75
C HIS A 276 -17.31 15.68 -7.22
N LEU A 277 -17.31 16.85 -6.57
CA LEU A 277 -17.11 16.99 -5.12
C LEU A 277 -18.10 16.16 -4.30
N ASP A 278 -19.38 16.17 -4.65
CA ASP A 278 -20.43 15.43 -3.93
C ASP A 278 -20.39 13.91 -4.15
N ARG A 279 -19.47 13.44 -5.01
CA ARG A 279 -19.26 12.02 -5.35
C ARG A 279 -17.83 11.55 -5.06
N TYR A 280 -17.09 12.32 -4.27
CA TYR A 280 -15.75 12.02 -3.81
C TYR A 280 -15.74 11.82 -2.30
N PHE A 281 -15.17 10.70 -1.85
CA PHE A 281 -15.09 10.35 -0.42
C PHE A 281 -13.65 9.99 -0.05
N ASP A 282 -13.07 10.75 0.89
CA ASP A 282 -11.82 10.38 1.56
C ASP A 282 -12.16 9.88 2.96
N VAL A 283 -11.83 8.63 3.25
CA VAL A 283 -12.14 7.99 4.54
C VAL A 283 -10.98 8.04 5.54
N GLY A 284 -9.88 8.71 5.20
CA GLY A 284 -8.67 8.69 6.03
C GLY A 284 -7.85 7.41 5.84
N ILE A 285 -6.88 7.15 6.73
CA ILE A 285 -6.06 5.94 6.66
C ILE A 285 -6.86 4.78 7.29
N ALA A 286 -7.89 4.32 6.58
CA ALA A 286 -8.84 3.32 7.03
C ALA A 286 -9.34 2.48 5.84
N GLU A 287 -8.46 1.65 5.29
CA GLU A 287 -8.73 0.82 4.12
C GLU A 287 -9.90 -0.15 4.34
N GLU A 288 -10.03 -0.71 5.55
CA GLU A 288 -11.14 -1.57 5.95
C GLU A 288 -12.47 -0.81 5.85
N HIS A 289 -12.47 0.44 6.35
CA HIS A 289 -13.63 1.31 6.26
C HIS A 289 -13.92 1.73 4.81
N ALA A 290 -12.91 1.97 3.97
CA ALA A 290 -13.10 2.32 2.56
C ALA A 290 -13.89 1.23 1.81
N VAL A 291 -13.53 -0.04 2.03
CA VAL A 291 -14.20 -1.19 1.39
C VAL A 291 -15.62 -1.37 1.91
N LEU A 292 -15.83 -1.30 3.23
CA LEU A 292 -17.16 -1.38 3.83
C LEU A 292 -18.08 -0.22 3.41
N PHE A 293 -17.53 0.98 3.33
CA PHE A 293 -18.24 2.18 2.87
C PHE A 293 -18.66 2.01 1.41
N ALA A 294 -17.76 1.52 0.55
CA ALA A 294 -18.07 1.17 -0.84
C ALA A 294 -19.18 0.11 -0.91
N ALA A 295 -19.08 -0.97 -0.14
CA ALA A 295 -20.12 -2.00 -0.06
C ALA A 295 -21.49 -1.39 0.29
N GLY A 296 -21.55 -0.58 1.33
CA GLY A 296 -22.76 0.14 1.75
C GLY A 296 -23.35 1.00 0.64
N MET A 297 -22.52 1.77 -0.07
CA MET A 297 -22.95 2.56 -1.23
C MET A 297 -23.49 1.69 -2.37
N ALA A 298 -22.84 0.57 -2.66
CA ALA A 298 -23.27 -0.37 -3.69
C ALA A 298 -24.66 -0.96 -3.39
N THR A 299 -24.98 -1.22 -2.11
CA THR A 299 -26.33 -1.66 -1.70
C THR A 299 -27.43 -0.63 -1.98
N LYS A 300 -27.06 0.64 -2.21
CA LYS A 300 -27.96 1.75 -2.51
C LYS A 300 -27.92 2.16 -3.98
N GLY A 301 -27.42 1.29 -4.87
CA GLY A 301 -27.48 1.48 -6.31
C GLY A 301 -26.39 2.39 -6.89
N PHE A 302 -25.41 2.78 -6.07
CA PHE A 302 -24.19 3.43 -6.56
C PHE A 302 -23.19 2.42 -7.13
N LYS A 303 -22.21 2.92 -7.89
CA LYS A 303 -21.11 2.16 -8.49
C LYS A 303 -19.78 2.71 -7.94
N PRO A 304 -19.31 2.18 -6.80
CA PRO A 304 -18.12 2.72 -6.16
C PRO A 304 -16.84 2.27 -6.84
N PHE A 305 -15.97 3.24 -7.13
CA PHE A 305 -14.58 3.04 -7.54
C PHE A 305 -13.67 3.35 -6.34
N CYS A 306 -13.27 2.31 -5.62
CA CYS A 306 -12.38 2.37 -4.48
C CYS A 306 -10.93 2.38 -4.94
N ALA A 307 -10.31 3.56 -4.98
CA ALA A 307 -8.92 3.75 -5.38
C ALA A 307 -7.99 3.60 -4.19
N ILE A 308 -7.11 2.61 -4.28
CA ILE A 308 -6.31 2.12 -3.15
C ILE A 308 -5.05 1.45 -3.69
N TYR A 309 -3.93 1.49 -2.97
CA TYR A 309 -2.75 0.76 -3.44
C TYR A 309 -2.92 -0.73 -3.19
N SER A 310 -2.37 -1.57 -4.07
CA SER A 310 -2.36 -3.04 -3.91
C SER A 310 -1.83 -3.48 -2.54
N THR A 311 -0.76 -2.84 -2.06
CA THR A 311 -0.16 -3.13 -0.75
C THR A 311 -1.08 -2.78 0.43
N PHE A 312 -1.86 -1.71 0.32
CA PHE A 312 -2.73 -1.25 1.40
C PHE A 312 -4.09 -1.97 1.40
N LEU A 313 -4.57 -2.40 0.24
CA LEU A 313 -5.79 -3.21 0.15
C LEU A 313 -5.67 -4.54 0.93
N GLN A 314 -4.45 -5.01 1.22
CA GLN A 314 -4.21 -6.14 2.11
C GLN A 314 -4.89 -5.98 3.48
N ARG A 315 -5.02 -4.75 3.98
CA ARG A 315 -5.72 -4.46 5.25
C ARG A 315 -7.19 -4.82 5.22
N ALA A 316 -7.84 -4.69 4.06
CA ALA A 316 -9.27 -4.87 3.90
C ALA A 316 -9.65 -6.26 3.36
N TYR A 317 -8.75 -7.26 3.46
CA TYR A 317 -8.97 -8.57 2.84
C TYR A 317 -10.27 -9.23 3.31
N ASP A 318 -10.54 -9.19 4.61
CA ASP A 318 -11.75 -9.74 5.21
C ASP A 318 -13.02 -9.04 4.68
N GLN A 319 -12.99 -7.70 4.60
CA GLN A 319 -14.10 -6.89 4.09
C GLN A 319 -14.37 -7.16 2.60
N ILE A 320 -13.34 -7.44 1.80
CA ILE A 320 -13.51 -7.84 0.40
C ILE A 320 -14.27 -9.17 0.31
N ILE A 321 -13.92 -10.15 1.16
CA ILE A 321 -14.58 -11.46 1.15
C ILE A 321 -16.03 -11.32 1.61
N HIS A 322 -16.23 -10.82 2.83
CA HIS A 322 -17.51 -10.93 3.52
C HIS A 322 -18.51 -9.83 3.15
N ASP A 323 -18.02 -8.60 2.98
CA ASP A 323 -18.91 -7.45 2.80
C ASP A 323 -19.15 -7.12 1.33
N VAL A 324 -18.24 -7.51 0.43
CA VAL A 324 -18.35 -7.25 -1.01
C VAL A 324 -18.64 -8.51 -1.80
N CYS A 325 -17.74 -9.50 -1.78
CA CYS A 325 -17.79 -10.62 -2.71
C CYS A 325 -18.88 -11.64 -2.37
N LEU A 326 -19.09 -11.94 -1.09
CA LEU A 326 -20.16 -12.82 -0.63
C LEU A 326 -21.55 -12.29 -1.04
N GLN A 327 -21.72 -10.97 -1.03
CA GLN A 327 -22.95 -10.29 -1.44
C GLN A 327 -22.99 -9.96 -2.95
N ASN A 328 -21.93 -10.29 -3.69
CA ASN A 328 -21.75 -9.99 -5.12
C ASN A 328 -22.03 -8.52 -5.46
N LEU A 329 -21.52 -7.59 -4.64
CA LEU A 329 -21.77 -6.16 -4.82
C LEU A 329 -20.87 -5.54 -5.92
N PRO A 330 -21.37 -4.57 -6.71
CA PRO A 330 -20.64 -3.92 -7.80
C PRO A 330 -19.61 -2.89 -7.30
N VAL A 331 -18.65 -3.33 -6.49
CA VAL A 331 -17.52 -2.50 -6.04
C VAL A 331 -16.33 -2.73 -6.97
N VAL A 332 -15.76 -1.64 -7.48
CA VAL A 332 -14.55 -1.67 -8.31
C VAL A 332 -13.35 -1.25 -7.47
N PHE A 333 -12.40 -2.16 -7.26
CA PHE A 333 -11.12 -1.88 -6.62
C PHE A 333 -10.11 -1.44 -7.68
N CYS A 334 -9.70 -0.17 -7.64
CA CYS A 334 -8.68 0.39 -8.52
C CYS A 334 -7.34 0.36 -7.80
N MET A 335 -6.58 -0.70 -8.06
CA MET A 335 -5.39 -1.10 -7.31
C MET A 335 -4.12 -0.54 -7.94
N ASP A 336 -3.81 0.70 -7.59
CA ASP A 336 -2.56 1.36 -7.97
C ASP A 336 -1.36 0.68 -7.28
N ARG A 337 -0.13 0.92 -7.76
CA ARG A 337 1.11 0.30 -7.22
C ARG A 337 1.00 -1.24 -7.20
N GLY A 338 0.25 -1.84 -8.12
CA GLY A 338 0.23 -3.29 -8.34
C GLY A 338 1.56 -3.72 -8.96
N GLY A 339 2.44 -4.31 -8.15
CA GLY A 339 3.83 -4.56 -8.54
C GLY A 339 4.84 -3.95 -7.57
N LEU A 340 6.01 -3.55 -8.08
CA LEU A 340 7.02 -2.88 -7.27
C LEU A 340 6.70 -1.40 -7.01
N SER A 341 6.88 -1.02 -5.74
CA SER A 341 7.08 0.36 -5.29
C SER A 341 8.55 0.55 -4.91
N GLY A 342 9.43 0.62 -5.93
CA GLY A 342 10.89 0.46 -5.80
C GLY A 342 11.53 1.20 -4.63
N ASP A 343 11.35 2.53 -4.55
CA ASP A 343 12.01 3.37 -3.53
C ASP A 343 11.50 3.12 -2.10
N ASP A 344 10.28 2.64 -1.96
CA ASP A 344 9.65 2.39 -0.65
C ASP A 344 9.94 0.97 -0.13
N GLY A 345 10.22 0.02 -1.03
CA GLY A 345 10.71 -1.31 -0.67
C GLY A 345 9.64 -2.28 -0.18
N PRO A 346 10.03 -3.32 0.59
CA PRO A 346 9.23 -4.51 0.82
C PRO A 346 7.89 -4.27 1.53
N THR A 347 7.80 -3.20 2.32
CA THR A 347 6.55 -2.84 3.01
C THR A 347 5.51 -2.22 2.09
N HIS A 348 5.89 -1.78 0.88
CA HIS A 348 5.04 -1.06 -0.06
C HIS A 348 4.89 -1.75 -1.42
N HIS A 349 5.58 -2.88 -1.62
CA HIS A 349 5.44 -3.68 -2.82
C HIS A 349 4.05 -4.35 -2.85
N GLY A 350 3.29 -4.11 -3.92
CA GLY A 350 1.98 -4.71 -4.20
C GLY A 350 2.12 -6.05 -4.91
N LEU A 351 2.80 -7.01 -4.28
CA LEU A 351 3.17 -8.29 -4.90
C LEU A 351 2.29 -9.47 -4.50
N PHE A 352 1.19 -9.24 -3.77
CA PHE A 352 0.39 -10.31 -3.15
C PHE A 352 -1.09 -10.33 -3.58
N ASP A 353 -1.55 -9.30 -4.30
CA ASP A 353 -2.96 -9.14 -4.69
C ASP A 353 -3.54 -10.28 -5.53
N ILE A 354 -2.80 -10.83 -6.50
CA ILE A 354 -3.30 -11.93 -7.31
C ILE A 354 -3.55 -13.14 -6.41
N SER A 355 -2.63 -13.42 -5.48
CA SER A 355 -2.75 -14.57 -4.59
C SER A 355 -3.90 -14.46 -3.61
N TYR A 356 -4.02 -13.35 -2.88
CA TYR A 356 -5.09 -13.25 -1.88
C TYR A 356 -6.47 -13.07 -2.52
N LEU A 357 -6.58 -12.39 -3.67
CA LEU A 357 -7.87 -12.14 -4.33
C LEU A 357 -8.39 -13.31 -5.17
N ARG A 358 -7.52 -14.09 -5.82
CA ARG A 358 -7.96 -15.11 -6.78
C ARG A 358 -8.79 -16.22 -6.14
N GLY A 359 -8.56 -16.52 -4.86
CA GLY A 359 -9.38 -17.48 -4.10
C GLY A 359 -10.80 -17.01 -3.79
N VAL A 360 -11.08 -15.70 -3.86
CA VAL A 360 -12.36 -15.12 -3.43
C VAL A 360 -13.43 -15.25 -4.52
N PRO A 361 -14.56 -15.96 -4.29
CA PRO A 361 -15.63 -16.12 -5.29
C PRO A 361 -16.19 -14.80 -5.83
N ASN A 362 -16.85 -14.84 -6.99
CA ASN A 362 -17.48 -13.70 -7.70
C ASN A 362 -16.53 -12.59 -8.20
N LEU A 363 -15.34 -12.43 -7.61
CA LEU A 363 -14.40 -11.39 -7.97
C LEU A 363 -13.78 -11.62 -9.36
N ILE A 364 -13.82 -10.58 -10.19
CA ILE A 364 -13.04 -10.46 -11.42
C ILE A 364 -11.71 -9.78 -11.09
N HIS A 365 -10.59 -10.26 -11.63
CA HIS A 365 -9.27 -9.63 -11.44
C HIS A 365 -8.59 -9.38 -12.79
N MET A 366 -8.39 -8.10 -13.12
CA MET A 366 -7.83 -7.60 -14.37
C MET A 366 -6.50 -6.87 -14.18
N SER A 367 -5.65 -6.86 -15.20
CA SER A 367 -4.49 -5.98 -15.29
C SER A 367 -4.19 -5.58 -16.73
N PRO A 368 -4.13 -4.26 -17.03
CA PRO A 368 -4.01 -3.79 -18.41
C PRO A 368 -2.57 -3.91 -18.92
N LYS A 369 -2.42 -4.22 -20.21
CA LYS A 369 -1.11 -4.20 -20.90
C LYS A 369 -0.57 -2.77 -21.09
N ASP A 370 -1.46 -1.80 -21.24
CA ASP A 370 -1.16 -0.41 -21.57
C ASP A 370 -2.28 0.56 -21.13
N GLU A 371 -2.11 1.85 -21.40
CA GLU A 371 -3.06 2.90 -21.03
C GLU A 371 -4.41 2.78 -21.76
N ASP A 372 -4.43 2.31 -23.00
CA ASP A 372 -5.66 2.20 -23.79
C ASP A 372 -6.55 1.05 -23.30
N GLU A 373 -5.95 -0.10 -23.02
CA GLU A 373 -6.66 -1.24 -22.41
C GLU A 373 -7.11 -0.93 -20.98
N PHE A 374 -6.36 -0.10 -20.25
CA PHE A 374 -6.77 0.31 -18.91
C PHE A 374 -8.09 1.07 -18.91
N VAL A 375 -8.29 1.98 -19.87
CA VAL A 375 -9.55 2.72 -19.99
C VAL A 375 -10.71 1.79 -20.37
N ASP A 376 -10.47 0.80 -21.23
CA ASP A 376 -11.46 -0.24 -21.55
C ASP A 376 -11.82 -1.09 -20.33
N MET A 377 -10.85 -1.42 -19.47
CA MET A 377 -11.09 -2.15 -18.22
C MET A 377 -11.94 -1.34 -17.25
N LEU A 378 -11.68 -0.04 -17.09
CA LEU A 378 -12.52 0.84 -16.25
C LEU A 378 -13.95 0.89 -16.77
N TYR A 379 -14.11 1.06 -18.07
CA TYR A 379 -15.43 1.07 -18.70
C TYR A 379 -16.15 -0.27 -18.52
N THR A 380 -15.46 -1.39 -18.77
CA THR A 380 -15.98 -2.75 -18.57
C THR A 380 -16.42 -2.97 -17.12
N ALA A 381 -15.62 -2.56 -16.14
CA ALA A 381 -15.96 -2.67 -14.73
C ALA A 381 -17.19 -1.84 -14.36
N SER A 382 -17.38 -0.67 -14.95
CA SER A 382 -18.57 0.17 -14.73
C SER A 382 -19.87 -0.47 -15.23
N LEU A 383 -19.79 -1.42 -16.15
CA LEU A 383 -20.93 -2.16 -16.71
C LEU A 383 -21.18 -3.47 -15.95
N HIS A 384 -20.21 -3.95 -15.17
CA HIS A 384 -20.33 -5.21 -14.45
C HIS A 384 -21.15 -5.06 -13.17
N ALA A 385 -21.97 -6.07 -12.86
CA ALA A 385 -22.87 -6.07 -11.70
C ALA A 385 -22.24 -6.67 -10.43
N GLY A 386 -21.09 -7.34 -10.55
CA GLY A 386 -20.34 -7.91 -9.43
C GLY A 386 -19.04 -7.16 -9.14
N PRO A 387 -18.23 -7.65 -8.20
CA PRO A 387 -17.00 -6.99 -7.80
C PRO A 387 -15.88 -7.18 -8.80
N VAL A 388 -15.07 -6.14 -9.00
CA VAL A 388 -13.97 -6.12 -9.96
C VAL A 388 -12.73 -5.52 -9.31
N ALA A 389 -11.60 -6.20 -9.41
CA ALA A 389 -10.27 -5.65 -9.10
C ALA A 389 -9.52 -5.35 -10.40
N ILE A 390 -9.00 -4.14 -10.54
CA ILE A 390 -8.12 -3.73 -11.64
C ILE A 390 -6.80 -3.29 -11.02
N ARG A 391 -5.74 -4.06 -11.25
CA ARG A 391 -4.39 -3.70 -10.80
C ARG A 391 -3.56 -3.07 -11.89
N TYR A 392 -2.84 -2.01 -11.53
CA TYR A 392 -1.95 -1.29 -12.45
C TYR A 392 -0.72 -0.76 -11.71
N PRO A 393 0.41 -0.61 -12.40
CA PRO A 393 1.69 -0.31 -11.76
C PRO A 393 1.81 1.16 -11.36
N ARG A 394 2.81 1.46 -10.51
CA ARG A 394 3.23 2.83 -10.23
C ARG A 394 3.90 3.43 -11.47
N GLY A 395 3.53 4.66 -11.82
CA GLY A 395 4.25 5.47 -12.81
C GLY A 395 3.62 5.45 -14.19
N ILE A 396 4.46 5.55 -15.23
CA ILE A 396 4.05 5.61 -16.64
C ILE A 396 3.96 4.20 -17.24
N GLY A 397 3.16 4.05 -18.29
CA GLY A 397 3.09 2.83 -19.11
C GLY A 397 3.92 2.95 -20.39
N PRO A 398 3.61 2.13 -21.41
CA PRO A 398 4.28 2.16 -22.71
C PRO A 398 3.87 3.37 -23.59
N ASN A 399 3.06 4.30 -23.07
CA ASN A 399 2.58 5.50 -23.77
C ASN A 399 1.70 5.15 -24.99
N ALA A 400 0.79 4.19 -24.81
CA ALA A 400 -0.18 3.84 -25.83
C ALA A 400 -1.17 5.00 -26.09
N ALA A 401 -1.59 5.14 -27.34
CA ALA A 401 -2.60 6.13 -27.70
C ALA A 401 -3.98 5.66 -27.21
N ILE A 402 -4.56 6.39 -26.27
CA ILE A 402 -5.90 6.10 -25.75
C ILE A 402 -6.95 6.50 -26.79
N LYS A 403 -7.79 5.55 -27.19
CA LYS A 403 -8.88 5.80 -28.12
C LYS A 403 -9.97 6.68 -27.50
N LYS A 404 -10.69 7.42 -28.34
CA LYS A 404 -11.70 8.39 -27.90
C LYS A 404 -12.86 7.75 -27.15
N THR A 405 -13.28 6.56 -27.58
CA THR A 405 -14.44 5.84 -27.01
C THR A 405 -13.98 4.48 -26.49
N PRO A 406 -14.08 4.24 -25.17
CA PRO A 406 -13.72 2.94 -24.62
C PRO A 406 -14.66 1.83 -25.09
N LEU A 407 -14.14 0.62 -25.14
CA LEU A 407 -14.85 -0.59 -25.55
C LEU A 407 -14.98 -1.54 -24.35
N ALA A 408 -16.15 -2.18 -24.25
CA ALA A 408 -16.36 -3.20 -23.23
C ALA A 408 -15.60 -4.48 -23.63
N LEU A 409 -14.70 -4.92 -22.76
CA LEU A 409 -13.94 -6.16 -22.94
C LEU A 409 -14.85 -7.36 -22.66
N PRO A 410 -14.82 -8.42 -23.48
CA PRO A 410 -15.46 -9.67 -23.15
C PRO A 410 -14.83 -10.26 -21.87
N MET A 411 -15.65 -10.46 -20.84
CA MET A 411 -15.16 -10.89 -19.53
C MET A 411 -14.41 -12.23 -19.61
N GLY A 412 -13.19 -12.27 -19.06
CA GLY A 412 -12.40 -13.50 -19.03
C GLY A 412 -11.79 -13.91 -20.36
N LYS A 413 -11.85 -13.09 -21.40
CA LYS A 413 -11.22 -13.40 -22.70
C LYS A 413 -9.85 -12.78 -22.77
N ALA A 414 -8.85 -13.54 -23.19
CA ALA A 414 -7.50 -13.04 -23.46
C ALA A 414 -7.40 -12.49 -24.89
N GLU A 415 -6.27 -11.89 -25.25
CA GLU A 415 -5.99 -11.36 -26.59
C GLU A 415 -4.71 -11.97 -27.16
N VAL A 416 -4.77 -12.46 -28.41
CA VAL A 416 -3.57 -12.91 -29.13
C VAL A 416 -2.86 -11.70 -29.69
N ILE A 417 -1.67 -11.39 -29.16
CA ILE A 417 -0.83 -10.27 -29.63
C ILE A 417 0.05 -10.71 -30.80
N ARG A 418 0.52 -11.96 -30.76
CA ARG A 418 1.33 -12.57 -31.81
C ARG A 418 0.98 -14.05 -31.95
N HIS A 419 0.73 -14.48 -33.17
CA HIS A 419 0.59 -15.90 -33.49
C HIS A 419 1.96 -16.58 -33.56
N GLY A 420 2.00 -17.86 -33.20
CA GLY A 420 3.23 -18.64 -33.16
C GLY A 420 2.98 -20.10 -32.76
N GLN A 421 4.04 -20.89 -32.64
CA GLN A 421 4.01 -22.31 -32.33
C GLN A 421 5.17 -22.69 -31.40
N LYS A 422 5.13 -23.91 -30.83
CA LYS A 422 6.11 -24.47 -29.88
C LYS A 422 6.18 -23.77 -28.53
N VAL A 423 6.34 -22.46 -28.49
CA VAL A 423 6.35 -21.69 -27.24
C VAL A 423 5.14 -20.76 -27.23
N VAL A 424 4.38 -20.79 -26.15
CA VAL A 424 3.26 -19.86 -25.92
C VAL A 424 3.54 -19.06 -24.67
N ILE A 425 3.64 -17.75 -24.83
CA ILE A 425 3.96 -16.81 -23.75
C ILE A 425 2.68 -16.11 -23.32
N TRP A 426 2.24 -16.35 -22.09
CA TRP A 426 1.14 -15.66 -21.43
C TRP A 426 1.69 -14.53 -20.57
N SER A 427 1.37 -13.29 -20.93
CA SER A 427 1.80 -12.12 -20.17
C SER A 427 0.62 -11.46 -19.46
N TYR A 428 0.81 -11.13 -18.19
CA TYR A 428 -0.21 -10.45 -17.40
C TYR A 428 0.19 -8.99 -17.13
N GLY A 429 -0.68 -8.07 -17.55
CA GLY A 429 -0.53 -6.63 -17.36
C GLY A 429 0.74 -6.06 -17.98
N GLN A 430 1.46 -5.23 -17.20
CA GLN A 430 2.64 -4.49 -17.64
C GLN A 430 3.86 -5.33 -18.07
N MET A 431 3.77 -6.67 -17.97
CA MET A 431 4.84 -7.57 -18.42
C MET A 431 4.82 -7.81 -19.93
N LEU A 432 3.83 -7.31 -20.67
CA LEU A 432 3.71 -7.56 -22.12
C LEU A 432 4.97 -7.16 -22.92
N PRO A 433 5.62 -6.00 -22.69
CA PRO A 433 6.86 -5.66 -23.40
C PRO A 433 7.97 -6.69 -23.22
N MET A 434 8.13 -7.25 -22.00
CA MET A 434 9.13 -8.27 -21.72
C MET A 434 8.80 -9.60 -22.42
N ALA A 435 7.52 -9.97 -22.49
CA ALA A 435 7.06 -11.14 -23.22
C ALA A 435 7.29 -11.01 -24.74
N MET A 436 7.07 -9.83 -25.30
CA MET A 436 7.36 -9.52 -26.70
C MET A 436 8.86 -9.62 -26.99
N GLN A 437 9.70 -9.07 -26.11
CA GLN A 437 11.16 -9.19 -26.23
C GLN A 437 11.62 -10.65 -26.17
N LEU A 438 11.05 -11.49 -25.27
CA LEU A 438 11.35 -12.92 -25.25
C LEU A 438 11.00 -13.60 -26.59
N SER A 439 9.82 -13.29 -27.16
CA SER A 439 9.41 -13.83 -28.47
C SER A 439 10.38 -13.42 -29.58
N ASP A 440 10.83 -12.16 -29.61
CA ASP A 440 11.80 -11.67 -30.58
C ASP A 440 13.17 -12.37 -30.44
N GLU A 441 13.66 -12.55 -29.22
CA GLU A 441 14.92 -13.26 -28.96
C GLU A 441 14.84 -14.75 -29.35
N LEU A 442 13.71 -15.42 -29.07
CA LEU A 442 13.50 -16.81 -29.49
C LEU A 442 13.47 -16.96 -31.01
N LYS A 443 12.86 -16.02 -31.73
CA LYS A 443 12.87 -16.01 -33.19
C LYS A 443 14.29 -15.82 -33.73
N LYS A 444 15.03 -14.88 -33.16
CA LYS A 444 16.38 -14.53 -33.60
C LYS A 444 17.40 -15.65 -33.35
N GLU A 445 17.37 -16.28 -32.18
CA GLU A 445 18.42 -17.21 -31.74
C GLU A 445 18.07 -18.69 -31.95
N GLU A 446 16.80 -19.05 -31.79
CA GLU A 446 16.33 -20.44 -31.86
C GLU A 446 15.49 -20.74 -33.11
N GLY A 447 15.16 -19.72 -33.91
CA GLY A 447 14.24 -19.83 -35.04
C GLY A 447 12.81 -20.19 -34.63
N ILE A 448 12.42 -19.91 -33.38
CA ILE A 448 11.10 -20.23 -32.83
C ILE A 448 10.22 -18.99 -32.87
N GLU A 449 9.14 -19.06 -33.64
CA GLU A 449 8.09 -18.04 -33.62
C GLU A 449 7.13 -18.33 -32.46
N ALA A 450 7.43 -17.76 -31.28
CA ALA A 450 6.60 -17.95 -30.10
C ALA A 450 5.30 -17.13 -30.17
N ALA A 451 4.17 -17.73 -29.80
CA ALA A 451 2.93 -17.00 -29.62
C ALA A 451 3.00 -16.12 -28.37
N VAL A 452 2.40 -14.93 -28.42
CA VAL A 452 2.30 -14.01 -27.27
C VAL A 452 0.84 -13.69 -27.03
N ILE A 453 0.39 -13.97 -25.82
CA ILE A 453 -0.98 -13.78 -25.35
C ILE A 453 -0.98 -12.71 -24.26
N ASN A 454 -1.75 -11.64 -24.46
CA ASN A 454 -2.11 -10.75 -23.38
C ASN A 454 -3.23 -11.41 -22.58
N ALA A 455 -2.91 -11.86 -21.37
CA ALA A 455 -3.85 -12.57 -20.52
C ALA A 455 -4.99 -11.66 -20.07
N ARG A 456 -4.69 -10.40 -19.72
CA ARG A 456 -5.54 -9.32 -19.16
C ARG A 456 -6.45 -9.65 -17.96
N PHE A 457 -6.77 -10.91 -17.72
CA PHE A 457 -7.52 -11.43 -16.59
C PHE A 457 -6.69 -12.51 -15.86
N ALA A 458 -6.45 -12.32 -14.56
CA ALA A 458 -5.99 -13.40 -13.69
C ALA A 458 -7.15 -14.22 -13.13
N LYS A 459 -8.37 -13.65 -13.17
CA LYS A 459 -9.62 -14.33 -12.83
C LYS A 459 -10.80 -13.68 -13.57
N PRO A 460 -11.61 -14.45 -14.31
CA PRO A 460 -11.37 -15.84 -14.74
C PRO A 460 -10.27 -15.93 -15.81
N ILE A 461 -9.65 -17.10 -15.94
CA ILE A 461 -8.68 -17.40 -17.01
C ILE A 461 -9.43 -17.77 -18.30
N ASP A 462 -8.90 -17.37 -19.46
CA ASP A 462 -9.43 -17.80 -20.76
C ASP A 462 -9.03 -19.25 -21.07
N THR A 463 -9.73 -20.20 -20.46
CA THR A 463 -9.43 -21.64 -20.57
C THR A 463 -9.52 -22.16 -22.00
N ALA A 464 -10.40 -21.58 -22.84
CA ALA A 464 -10.54 -21.95 -24.24
C ALA A 464 -9.29 -21.59 -25.05
N LEU A 465 -8.77 -20.37 -24.86
CA LEU A 465 -7.54 -19.95 -25.54
C LEU A 465 -6.31 -20.68 -24.99
N LEU A 466 -6.29 -20.92 -23.67
CA LEU A 466 -5.26 -21.73 -23.02
C LEU A 466 -5.23 -23.15 -23.57
N GLN A 467 -6.38 -23.79 -23.77
CA GLN A 467 -6.45 -25.11 -24.38
C GLN A 467 -5.94 -25.08 -25.83
N LEU A 468 -6.43 -24.14 -26.65
CA LEU A 468 -6.08 -24.04 -28.07
C LEU A 468 -4.56 -23.91 -28.28
N PHE A 469 -3.92 -22.98 -27.58
CA PHE A 469 -2.49 -22.74 -27.72
C PHE A 469 -1.66 -23.71 -26.87
N GLY A 470 -2.12 -24.06 -25.67
CA GLY A 470 -1.38 -24.91 -24.73
C GLY A 470 -1.21 -26.35 -25.22
N GLN A 471 -2.20 -26.91 -25.93
CA GLN A 471 -2.12 -28.28 -26.48
C GLN A 471 -1.12 -28.42 -27.63
N SER A 472 -0.89 -27.34 -28.39
CA SER A 472 0.04 -27.31 -29.52
C SER A 472 1.43 -26.79 -29.16
N ALA A 473 1.60 -26.31 -27.92
CA ALA A 473 2.86 -25.83 -27.41
C ALA A 473 3.71 -26.97 -26.83
N ASP A 474 5.01 -26.90 -27.10
CA ASP A 474 6.04 -27.66 -26.40
C ASP A 474 6.18 -27.17 -24.95
N VAL A 475 5.93 -25.88 -24.70
CA VAL A 475 6.05 -25.26 -23.37
C VAL A 475 5.24 -23.97 -23.29
N ILE A 476 4.64 -23.73 -22.13
CA ILE A 476 3.96 -22.48 -21.77
C ILE A 476 4.90 -21.66 -20.89
N VAL A 477 5.02 -20.36 -21.17
CA VAL A 477 5.76 -19.42 -20.33
C VAL A 477 4.78 -18.39 -19.78
N THR A 478 4.81 -18.11 -18.48
CA THR A 478 3.97 -17.07 -17.87
C THR A 478 4.83 -15.92 -17.37
N PHE A 479 4.39 -14.68 -17.58
CA PHE A 479 4.98 -13.49 -16.98
C PHE A 479 3.97 -12.80 -16.08
N GLU A 480 4.39 -12.48 -14.86
CA GLU A 480 3.61 -11.70 -13.90
C GLU A 480 4.50 -10.79 -13.07
N ASP A 481 4.03 -9.57 -12.80
CA ASP A 481 4.67 -8.67 -11.83
C ASP A 481 4.11 -8.91 -10.42
N HIS A 482 4.25 -10.15 -9.96
CA HIS A 482 3.67 -10.66 -8.72
C HIS A 482 4.51 -11.85 -8.19
N VAL A 483 4.36 -12.22 -6.92
CA VAL A 483 4.99 -13.43 -6.38
C VAL A 483 4.48 -14.68 -7.13
N ILE A 484 5.39 -15.59 -7.49
CA ILE A 484 5.04 -16.80 -8.25
C ILE A 484 4.13 -17.76 -7.47
N LYS A 485 4.15 -17.71 -6.14
CA LYS A 485 3.34 -18.56 -5.26
C LYS A 485 1.91 -18.06 -5.23
N GLY A 486 0.96 -18.81 -5.79
CA GLY A 486 -0.45 -18.44 -5.83
C GLY A 486 -0.82 -17.39 -6.88
N GLY A 487 0.17 -16.82 -7.57
CA GLY A 487 0.01 -15.82 -8.62
C GLY A 487 -0.57 -16.34 -9.95
N PHE A 488 -0.46 -15.53 -11.00
CA PHE A 488 -1.02 -15.81 -12.33
C PHE A 488 -0.46 -17.11 -12.94
N GLY A 489 0.84 -17.35 -12.84
CA GLY A 489 1.45 -18.59 -13.31
C GLY A 489 0.95 -19.82 -12.57
N SER A 490 0.53 -19.68 -11.31
CA SER A 490 -0.13 -20.76 -10.56
C SER A 490 -1.56 -20.99 -11.06
N ALA A 491 -2.30 -19.94 -11.42
CA ALA A 491 -3.61 -20.06 -12.04
C ALA A 491 -3.53 -20.81 -13.38
N ILE A 492 -2.54 -20.50 -14.22
CA ILE A 492 -2.31 -21.23 -15.47
C ILE A 492 -1.98 -22.71 -15.20
N LEU A 493 -1.16 -23.03 -14.19
CA LEU A 493 -0.89 -24.42 -13.80
C LEU A 493 -2.15 -25.18 -13.39
N GLU A 494 -3.03 -24.56 -12.61
CA GLU A 494 -4.31 -25.14 -12.19
C GLU A 494 -5.19 -25.44 -13.41
N GLU A 495 -5.32 -24.49 -14.35
CA GLU A 495 -6.13 -24.71 -15.55
C GLU A 495 -5.51 -25.72 -16.53
N VAL A 496 -4.18 -25.74 -16.66
CA VAL A 496 -3.46 -26.78 -17.42
C VAL A 496 -3.82 -28.16 -16.87
N SER A 497 -3.81 -28.32 -15.54
CA SER A 497 -4.19 -29.57 -14.87
C SER A 497 -5.67 -29.90 -15.07
N ASN A 498 -6.57 -28.93 -14.90
CA ASN A 498 -8.03 -29.12 -15.07
C ASN A 498 -8.40 -29.54 -16.50
N LEU A 499 -7.67 -29.02 -17.49
CA LEU A 499 -7.84 -29.34 -18.91
C LEU A 499 -7.18 -30.68 -19.31
N GLY A 500 -6.52 -31.38 -18.39
CA GLY A 500 -5.81 -32.62 -18.65
C GLY A 500 -4.57 -32.46 -19.55
N MET A 501 -4.02 -31.24 -19.63
CA MET A 501 -2.82 -30.96 -20.42
C MET A 501 -1.55 -31.30 -19.64
N THR A 502 -0.55 -31.83 -20.34
CA THR A 502 0.77 -32.15 -19.76
C THR A 502 1.85 -31.16 -20.17
N THR A 503 1.48 -30.07 -20.85
CA THR A 503 2.41 -29.06 -21.35
C THR A 503 3.15 -28.42 -20.18
N PRO A 504 4.50 -28.46 -20.14
CA PRO A 504 5.24 -27.85 -19.05
C PRO A 504 5.01 -26.34 -18.99
N VAL A 505 4.89 -25.80 -17.77
CA VAL A 505 4.71 -24.36 -17.53
C VAL A 505 5.95 -23.80 -16.83
N VAL A 506 6.58 -22.83 -17.46
CA VAL A 506 7.70 -22.06 -16.91
C VAL A 506 7.16 -20.73 -16.39
N ARG A 507 7.25 -20.53 -15.08
CA ARG A 507 6.72 -19.32 -14.41
C ARG A 507 7.81 -18.27 -14.19
N ILE A 508 7.58 -17.07 -14.69
CA ILE A 508 8.43 -15.90 -14.54
C ILE A 508 7.68 -14.85 -13.72
N GLY A 509 8.21 -14.54 -12.54
CA GLY A 509 7.65 -13.60 -11.57
C GLY A 509 8.58 -13.48 -10.37
N TRP A 510 8.16 -12.79 -9.32
CA TRP A 510 8.97 -12.58 -8.11
C TRP A 510 9.09 -13.87 -7.28
N PRO A 511 10.26 -14.15 -6.69
CA PRO A 511 10.44 -15.30 -5.81
C PRO A 511 9.65 -15.16 -4.50
N ASP A 512 9.58 -16.25 -3.74
CA ASP A 512 8.93 -16.33 -2.44
C ASP A 512 9.79 -15.70 -1.32
N GLU A 513 10.13 -14.43 -1.52
CA GLU A 513 11.02 -13.64 -0.66
C GLU A 513 10.56 -12.17 -0.67
N PHE A 514 10.82 -11.44 0.42
CA PHE A 514 10.58 -10.01 0.45
C PHE A 514 11.63 -9.27 -0.40
N VAL A 515 11.19 -8.62 -1.47
CA VAL A 515 12.05 -7.87 -2.38
C VAL A 515 12.49 -6.55 -1.73
N ASP A 516 13.80 -6.28 -1.75
CA ASP A 516 14.41 -5.06 -1.20
C ASP A 516 13.97 -3.77 -1.94
N HIS A 517 14.26 -2.61 -1.34
CA HIS A 517 14.13 -1.32 -2.03
C HIS A 517 15.23 -1.13 -3.09
N GLY A 518 14.91 -0.38 -4.14
CA GLY A 518 15.84 -0.07 -5.23
C GLY A 518 15.12 0.30 -6.53
N LYS A 519 15.89 0.53 -7.59
CA LYS A 519 15.31 0.79 -8.91
C LYS A 519 14.64 -0.48 -9.44
N PRO A 520 13.41 -0.41 -9.98
CA PRO A 520 12.68 -1.59 -10.43
C PRO A 520 13.44 -2.47 -11.42
N ASP A 521 14.18 -1.89 -12.38
CA ASP A 521 14.93 -2.66 -13.37
C ASP A 521 16.13 -3.39 -12.76
N ASP A 522 16.84 -2.77 -11.82
CA ASP A 522 17.94 -3.42 -11.11
C ASP A 522 17.44 -4.57 -10.24
N LEU A 523 16.28 -4.38 -9.59
CA LEU A 523 15.61 -5.43 -8.80
C LEU A 523 15.15 -6.58 -9.70
N ARG A 524 14.54 -6.29 -10.86
CA ARG A 524 14.11 -7.29 -11.84
C ARG A 524 15.28 -8.17 -12.29
N VAL A 525 16.42 -7.56 -12.62
CA VAL A 525 17.64 -8.29 -12.99
C VAL A 525 18.13 -9.16 -11.82
N ARG A 526 18.23 -8.58 -10.61
CA ARG A 526 18.72 -9.28 -9.42
C ARG A 526 17.86 -10.49 -9.05
N TYR A 527 16.54 -10.39 -9.11
CA TYR A 527 15.61 -11.43 -8.70
C TYR A 527 15.14 -12.33 -9.85
N GLY A 528 15.70 -12.19 -11.05
CA GLY A 528 15.44 -13.09 -12.18
C GLY A 528 14.10 -12.87 -12.88
N LEU A 529 13.53 -11.66 -12.80
CA LEU A 529 12.41 -11.20 -13.62
C LEU A 529 12.95 -10.46 -14.84
N SER A 530 13.53 -11.21 -15.78
CA SER A 530 14.13 -10.67 -17.02
C SER A 530 13.99 -11.66 -18.18
N VAL A 531 14.14 -11.17 -19.41
CA VAL A 531 14.15 -12.04 -20.61
C VAL A 531 15.27 -13.07 -20.55
N LYS A 532 16.45 -12.68 -20.08
CA LYS A 532 17.59 -13.58 -19.88
C LYS A 532 17.23 -14.73 -18.94
N ALA A 533 16.72 -14.41 -17.74
CA ALA A 533 16.32 -15.41 -16.77
C ALA A 533 15.17 -16.29 -17.28
N ALA A 534 14.25 -15.72 -18.06
CA ALA A 534 13.19 -16.48 -18.71
C ALA A 534 13.74 -17.50 -19.71
N LYS A 535 14.69 -17.11 -20.56
CA LYS A 535 15.38 -18.01 -21.51
C LYS A 535 16.13 -19.12 -20.78
N GLU A 536 16.89 -18.79 -19.74
CA GLU A 536 17.63 -19.77 -18.93
C GLU A 536 16.70 -20.85 -18.34
N LYS A 537 15.50 -20.46 -17.89
CA LYS A 537 14.48 -21.41 -17.40
C LYS A 537 13.78 -22.17 -18.52
N LEU A 538 13.60 -21.56 -19.69
CA LEU A 538 12.86 -22.10 -20.84
C LEU A 538 13.66 -23.14 -21.64
N LEU A 539 14.92 -22.84 -21.99
CA LEU A 539 15.74 -23.63 -22.92
C LEU A 539 15.88 -25.12 -22.52
N PRO A 540 16.01 -25.49 -21.23
CA PRO A 540 16.07 -26.91 -20.84
C PRO A 540 14.81 -27.71 -21.22
N HIS A 541 13.64 -27.08 -21.27
CA HIS A 541 12.40 -27.73 -21.69
C HIS A 541 12.39 -27.99 -23.20
N LEU A 542 12.83 -27.02 -23.99
CA LEU A 542 12.96 -27.16 -25.45
C LEU A 542 14.00 -28.21 -25.84
N ALA A 543 15.11 -28.30 -25.11
CA ALA A 543 16.15 -29.30 -25.36
C ALA A 543 15.69 -30.74 -25.08
N LYS A 544 14.92 -30.96 -23.99
CA LYS A 544 14.36 -32.29 -23.66
C LYS A 544 13.45 -32.80 -24.77
N ILE A 545 12.62 -31.92 -25.34
CA ILE A 545 11.67 -32.26 -26.41
C ILE A 545 12.40 -32.59 -27.73
N LYS A 546 13.44 -31.82 -28.08
CA LYS A 546 14.35 -32.14 -29.20
C LYS A 546 15.06 -33.50 -29.00
N GLY A 547 15.40 -33.85 -27.75
CA GLY A 547 16.08 -35.10 -27.39
C GLY A 547 15.18 -36.35 -27.44
N THR A 548 13.91 -36.24 -27.05
CA THR A 548 12.92 -37.33 -27.13
C THR A 548 12.54 -37.67 -28.56
N ALA A 549 12.52 -36.69 -29.48
CA ALA A 549 12.25 -36.92 -30.90
C ALA A 549 13.36 -37.74 -31.62
N ARG A 550 14.57 -37.84 -31.05
CA ARG A 550 15.69 -38.64 -31.59
C ARG A 550 15.75 -40.09 -31.06
N LYS A 551 14.84 -40.50 -30.18
CA LYS A 551 14.81 -41.86 -29.60
C LYS A 551 13.61 -42.70 -30.05
N SER A 552 13.07 -42.49 -31.25
CA SER A 552 12.26 -43.50 -31.93
C SER A 552 13.20 -44.57 -32.52
N GLN A 553 13.57 -45.56 -31.70
CA GLN A 553 14.12 -46.81 -32.22
C GLN A 553 13.06 -47.49 -33.10
N PRO A 554 13.44 -48.05 -34.26
CA PRO A 554 12.52 -48.86 -35.04
C PRO A 554 12.22 -50.12 -34.25
N VAL A 555 10.93 -50.39 -34.04
CA VAL A 555 10.45 -51.69 -33.56
C VAL A 555 10.89 -52.72 -34.61
N ALA A 556 11.79 -53.61 -34.22
CA ALA A 556 12.20 -54.74 -35.03
C ALA A 556 11.02 -55.73 -35.18
N ALA A 557 10.93 -56.30 -36.39
CA ALA A 557 9.86 -57.13 -36.93
C ALA A 557 9.49 -58.36 -36.09
#